data_AF-A0A350BW56-F1
#
_entry.id   AF-A0A350BW56-F1
#
_cell.length_a   1.000
_cell.length_b   1.000
_cell.length_c   1.000
_cell.angle_alpha   90.00
_cell.angle_beta   90.00
_cell.angle_gamma   90.00
#
_symmetry.space_group_name_H-M   'P 1'
#
loop_
_entity.id
_entity.type
_entity.pdbx_description
1 polymer ?
#
loop_
_entity_poly.entity_id
_entity_poly.type
_entity_poly.pdbx_seq_one_letter_code
_entity_poly.pdbx_strand_id
1 'polypeptide(L)'
;MFGIGKVTDHIVIERIEQGDEQMLKYLYENHLRMVKNFVLKNSGSEDAVDDILQDTVIAVWKNINKPNFLLQVKLSTYVMSIAKNLWYKELKKKIKFKVVDEANKLHEACEEMSLNMDQSVIVGIVQEMDETCRK
;
A
#
# COMPACT_ATOMS: atom_id res chain seq x y z
N MET A 1 21.28 26.65 -4.99
CA MET A 1 20.26 25.57 -5.06
C MET A 1 19.20 26.07 -6.03
N PHE A 2 19.04 25.42 -7.19
CA PHE A 2 18.23 25.95 -8.30
C PHE A 2 16.75 25.99 -7.93
N GLY A 3 16.31 27.16 -7.45
CA GLY A 3 14.89 27.48 -7.30
C GLY A 3 14.31 27.70 -8.68
N ILE A 4 13.75 26.63 -9.28
CA ILE A 4 12.84 26.79 -10.40
C ILE A 4 11.65 27.57 -9.84
N GLY A 5 11.58 28.87 -10.16
CA GLY A 5 10.42 29.70 -9.84
C GLY A 5 9.15 29.03 -10.32
N LYS A 6 8.02 29.29 -9.65
CA LYS A 6 6.72 28.61 -9.89
C LYS A 6 6.42 28.50 -11.39
N VAL A 7 6.59 27.30 -11.93
CA VAL A 7 6.32 26.99 -13.35
C VAL A 7 4.82 26.85 -13.51
N THR A 8 4.28 27.40 -14.60
CA THR A 8 2.87 27.25 -14.95
C THR A 8 2.58 25.82 -15.39
N ASP A 9 1.37 25.32 -15.09
CA ASP A 9 0.99 23.92 -15.37
C ASP A 9 1.20 23.53 -16.84
N HIS A 10 0.97 24.45 -17.80
CA HIS A 10 1.17 24.18 -19.23
C HIS A 10 2.64 23.91 -19.58
N ILE A 11 3.59 24.66 -19.02
CA ILE A 11 5.02 24.45 -19.26
C ILE A 11 5.47 23.13 -18.65
N VAL A 12 4.92 22.75 -17.49
CA VAL A 12 5.23 21.46 -16.86
C VAL A 12 4.79 20.30 -17.78
N ILE A 13 3.58 20.39 -18.34
CA ILE A 13 3.06 19.39 -19.27
C ILE A 13 3.92 19.32 -20.53
N GLU A 14 4.18 20.45 -21.17
CA GLU A 14 4.97 20.52 -22.40
C GLU A 14 6.37 19.91 -22.20
N ARG A 15 7.06 20.25 -21.11
CA ARG A 15 8.38 19.69 -20.81
C ARG A 15 8.34 18.18 -20.55
N ILE A 16 7.27 17.68 -19.91
CA ILE A 16 7.10 16.23 -19.70
C ILE A 16 6.91 15.51 -21.03
N GLU A 17 6.12 16.07 -21.97
CA GLU A 17 5.91 15.52 -23.31
C GLU A 17 7.19 15.52 -24.15
N GLN A 18 8.08 16.48 -23.92
CA GLN A 18 9.41 16.55 -24.53
C GLN A 18 10.43 15.57 -23.92
N GLY A 19 10.05 14.80 -22.89
CA GLY A 19 10.94 13.83 -22.24
C GLY A 19 11.89 14.45 -21.21
N ASP A 20 11.59 15.64 -20.69
CA ASP A 20 12.42 16.29 -19.68
C ASP A 20 12.29 15.61 -18.31
N GLU A 21 13.28 14.78 -17.98
CA GLU A 21 13.33 14.04 -16.73
C GLU A 21 13.40 14.93 -15.48
N GLN A 22 13.86 16.19 -15.61
CA GLN A 22 13.89 17.12 -14.46
C GLN A 22 12.48 17.44 -13.95
N MET A 23 11.46 17.27 -14.79
CA MET A 23 10.07 17.47 -14.39
C MET A 23 9.58 16.43 -13.39
N LEU A 24 10.15 15.21 -13.36
CA LEU A 24 9.80 14.23 -12.32
C LEU A 24 10.24 14.74 -10.93
N LYS A 25 11.46 15.30 -10.85
CA LYS A 25 11.97 15.90 -9.62
C LYS A 25 11.13 17.12 -9.22
N TYR A 26 10.78 17.98 -10.18
CA TYR A 26 9.89 19.12 -9.94
C TYR A 26 8.52 18.68 -9.40
N LEU A 27 7.91 17.64 -9.98
CA LEU A 27 6.63 17.10 -9.51
C LEU A 27 6.77 16.56 -8.08
N TYR A 28 7.83 15.81 -7.79
CA TYR A 28 8.11 15.26 -6.47
C TYR A 28 8.22 16.37 -5.40
N GLU A 29 9.14 17.31 -5.59
CA GLU A 29 9.46 18.33 -4.59
C GLU A 29 8.28 19.27 -4.32
N ASN A 30 7.55 19.69 -5.36
CA ASN A 30 6.44 20.63 -5.20
C ASN A 30 5.18 20.02 -4.58
N HIS A 31 5.02 18.68 -4.65
CA HIS A 31 3.82 18.01 -4.15
C HIS A 31 4.09 17.21 -2.87
N LEU A 32 5.35 17.03 -2.46
CA LEU A 32 5.74 16.30 -1.26
C LEU A 32 4.96 16.75 -0.03
N ARG A 33 4.98 18.04 0.30
CA ARG A 33 4.28 18.57 1.49
C ARG A 33 2.79 18.25 1.46
N MET A 34 2.16 18.36 0.29
CA MET A 34 0.72 18.16 0.14
C MET A 34 0.34 16.68 0.29
N VAL A 35 1.07 15.78 -0.38
CA VAL A 35 0.85 14.34 -0.34
C VAL A 35 1.20 13.78 1.05
N LYS A 36 2.34 14.18 1.63
CA LYS A 36 2.75 13.82 2.98
C LYS A 36 1.68 14.13 4.01
N ASN A 37 1.19 15.38 4.01
CA ASN A 37 0.14 15.80 4.92
C ASN A 37 -1.14 14.97 4.76
N PHE A 38 -1.50 14.61 3.53
CA PHE A 38 -2.67 13.77 3.29
C PHE A 38 -2.46 12.35 3.82
N VAL A 39 -1.37 11.68 3.45
CA VAL A 39 -1.10 10.29 3.83
C VAL A 39 -0.98 10.14 5.35
N LEU A 40 -0.21 11.00 6.01
CA LEU A 40 -0.03 10.95 7.47
C LEU A 40 -1.34 11.20 8.23
N LYS A 41 -2.17 12.14 7.77
CA LYS A 41 -3.50 12.38 8.36
C LYS A 41 -4.46 11.20 8.17
N ASN A 42 -4.16 10.30 7.24
CA ASN A 42 -4.98 9.13 6.93
C ASN A 42 -4.30 7.83 7.40
N SER A 43 -3.56 7.88 8.52
CA SER A 43 -2.91 6.72 9.16
C SER A 43 -1.82 6.04 8.32
N GLY A 44 -1.17 6.77 7.41
CA GLY A 44 0.03 6.31 6.72
C GLY A 44 1.31 6.53 7.52
N SER A 45 2.34 5.74 7.23
CA SER A 45 3.72 5.93 7.71
C SER A 45 4.50 6.86 6.79
N GLU A 46 5.68 7.33 7.21
CA GLU A 46 6.60 8.08 6.36
C GLU A 46 7.04 7.25 5.13
N ASP A 47 7.34 5.96 5.30
CA ASP A 47 7.65 5.08 4.15
C ASP A 47 6.51 5.04 3.12
N ALA A 48 5.26 4.99 3.61
CA ALA A 48 4.10 5.03 2.73
C ALA A 48 3.92 6.39 2.02
N VAL A 49 4.44 7.49 2.58
CA VAL A 49 4.45 8.78 1.91
C VAL A 49 5.35 8.71 0.69
N ASP A 50 6.56 8.19 0.84
CA ASP A 50 7.55 8.09 -0.23
C ASP A 50 7.05 7.18 -1.36
N ASP A 51 6.50 6.01 -1.01
CA ASP A 51 5.91 5.08 -1.98
C ASP A 51 4.76 5.72 -2.78
N ILE A 52 3.79 6.32 -2.07
CA ILE A 52 2.63 6.96 -2.71
C ILE A 52 3.06 8.12 -3.58
N LEU A 53 4.01 8.93 -3.14
CA LEU A 53 4.48 10.08 -3.91
C LEU A 53 5.22 9.64 -5.18
N GLN A 54 6.11 8.65 -5.10
CA GLN A 54 6.81 8.12 -6.26
C GLN A 54 5.83 7.53 -7.28
N ASP A 55 4.91 6.67 -6.84
CA ASP A 55 3.88 6.09 -7.71
C ASP A 55 2.99 7.18 -8.34
N THR A 56 2.68 8.24 -7.58
CA THR A 56 1.91 9.38 -8.08
C THR A 56 2.67 10.10 -9.19
N VAL A 57 3.95 10.44 -9.00
CA VAL A 57 4.78 11.13 -10.00
C VAL A 57 4.89 10.29 -11.28
N ILE A 58 5.13 8.98 -11.15
CA ILE A 58 5.20 8.06 -12.29
C ILE A 58 3.86 8.00 -13.02
N ALA A 59 2.75 7.91 -12.30
CA ALA A 59 1.42 7.87 -12.90
C ALA A 59 1.07 9.17 -13.64
N VAL A 60 1.45 10.33 -13.08
CA VAL A 60 1.28 11.64 -13.73
C VAL A 60 2.08 11.70 -15.03
N TRP A 61 3.38 11.35 -14.98
CA TRP A 61 4.24 11.33 -16.16
C TRP A 61 3.69 10.39 -17.25
N LYS A 62 3.26 9.18 -16.86
CA LYS A 62 2.65 8.22 -17.80
C LYS A 62 1.36 8.74 -18.42
N ASN A 63 0.53 9.44 -17.64
CA ASN A 63 -0.75 9.93 -18.13
C ASN A 63 -0.58 11.13 -19.06
N ILE A 64 0.35 12.04 -18.77
CA ILE A 64 0.66 13.18 -19.63
C ILE A 64 1.16 12.69 -21.00
N ASN A 65 2.01 11.65 -21.02
CA ASN A 65 2.53 11.08 -22.26
C ASN A 65 1.52 10.20 -23.05
N LYS A 66 0.25 10.14 -22.63
CA LYS A 66 -0.78 9.43 -23.41
C LYS A 66 -1.24 10.29 -24.58
N PRO A 67 -1.60 9.68 -25.73
CA PRO A 67 -2.20 10.42 -26.82
C PRO A 67 -3.50 11.09 -26.34
N ASN A 68 -3.70 12.34 -26.76
CA ASN A 68 -4.87 13.17 -26.42
C ASN A 68 -5.04 13.45 -24.92
N PHE A 69 -3.96 13.43 -24.13
CA PHE A 69 -4.03 13.92 -22.76
C PHE A 69 -4.42 15.41 -22.76
N LEU A 70 -5.39 15.76 -21.91
CA LEU A 70 -5.79 17.15 -21.69
C LEU A 70 -5.99 17.39 -20.20
N LEU A 71 -5.21 18.30 -19.64
CA LEU A 71 -5.38 18.72 -18.25
C LEU A 71 -6.54 19.72 -18.14
N GLN A 72 -7.65 19.29 -17.51
CA GLN A 72 -8.86 20.11 -17.33
C GLN A 72 -8.93 20.86 -15.99
N VAL A 73 -8.03 20.53 -15.06
CA VAL A 73 -7.98 21.07 -13.69
C VAL A 73 -6.56 21.54 -13.39
N LYS A 74 -6.34 22.22 -12.27
CA LYS A 74 -4.96 22.53 -11.83
C LYS A 74 -4.15 21.23 -11.71
N LEU A 75 -2.88 21.26 -12.12
CA LEU A 75 -1.98 20.12 -12.04
C LEU A 75 -1.91 19.57 -10.63
N SER A 76 -1.86 20.46 -9.62
CA SER A 76 -1.88 20.08 -8.21
C SER A 76 -3.13 19.28 -7.81
N THR A 77 -4.29 19.61 -8.38
CA THR A 77 -5.56 18.89 -8.13
C THR A 77 -5.50 17.50 -8.76
N TYR A 78 -4.93 17.39 -9.96
CA TYR A 78 -4.74 16.13 -10.66
C TYR A 78 -3.75 15.20 -9.95
N VAL A 79 -2.61 15.74 -9.50
CA VAL A 79 -1.61 15.01 -8.69
C VAL A 79 -2.25 14.48 -7.40
N MET A 80 -2.98 15.34 -6.68
CA MET A 80 -3.65 14.94 -5.45
C MET A 80 -4.74 13.87 -5.68
N SER A 81 -5.48 13.93 -6.78
CA SER A 81 -6.50 12.90 -7.06
C SER A 81 -5.86 11.53 -7.32
N ILE A 82 -4.74 11.48 -8.02
CA ILE A 82 -3.96 10.26 -8.22
C ILE A 82 -3.43 9.72 -6.88
N ALA A 83 -2.80 10.57 -6.07
CA ALA A 83 -2.26 10.17 -4.77
C ALA A 83 -3.33 9.58 -3.84
N LYS A 84 -4.51 10.21 -3.80
CA LYS A 84 -5.67 9.70 -3.04
C LYS A 84 -6.10 8.32 -3.51
N ASN A 85 -6.25 8.13 -4.81
CA ASN A 85 -6.65 6.85 -5.39
C ASN A 85 -5.63 5.74 -5.09
N LEU A 86 -4.34 6.04 -5.18
CA LEU A 86 -3.27 5.11 -4.81
C LEU A 86 -3.33 4.78 -3.32
N TRP A 87 -3.52 5.77 -2.44
CA TRP A 87 -3.64 5.52 -1.01
C TRP A 87 -4.84 4.63 -0.65
N TYR A 88 -6.01 4.88 -1.26
CA TYR A 88 -7.18 4.03 -1.05
C TYR A 88 -6.95 2.60 -1.56
N LYS A 89 -6.19 2.44 -2.64
CA LYS A 89 -5.78 1.12 -3.13
C LYS A 89 -4.87 0.41 -2.11
N GLU A 90 -3.92 1.12 -1.53
CA GLU A 90 -3.04 0.59 -0.48
C GLU A 90 -3.82 0.21 0.79
N LEU A 91 -4.75 1.04 1.24
CA LEU A 91 -5.63 0.69 2.36
C LEU A 91 -6.43 -0.59 2.08
N LYS A 92 -6.98 -0.72 0.86
CA LYS A 92 -7.72 -1.94 0.46
C LYS A 92 -6.82 -3.18 0.46
N LYS A 93 -5.56 -3.05 0.04
CA LYS A 93 -4.58 -4.16 0.14
C LYS A 93 -4.31 -4.53 1.59
N LYS A 94 -4.01 -3.55 2.45
CA LYS A 94 -3.73 -3.77 3.88
C LYS A 94 -4.88 -4.47 4.60
N ILE A 95 -6.13 -4.07 4.32
CA ILE A 95 -7.32 -4.72 4.88
C ILE A 95 -7.41 -6.19 4.43
N LYS A 96 -7.20 -6.46 3.13
CA LYS A 96 -7.20 -7.83 2.62
C LYS A 96 -6.14 -8.71 3.31
N PHE A 97 -4.93 -8.20 3.47
CA PHE A 97 -3.86 -8.94 4.16
C PHE A 97 -4.20 -9.22 5.63
N LYS A 98 -4.79 -8.25 6.35
CA LYS A 98 -5.24 -8.47 7.73
C LYS A 98 -6.31 -9.56 7.84
N VAL A 99 -7.29 -9.56 6.95
CA VAL A 99 -8.37 -10.57 6.96
C VAL A 99 -7.80 -11.98 6.70
N VAL A 100 -6.84 -12.11 5.77
CA VAL A 100 -6.19 -13.39 5.50
C VAL A 100 -5.35 -13.85 6.70
N ASP A 101 -4.60 -12.94 7.33
CA ASP A 101 -3.79 -13.23 8.52
C ASP A 101 -4.66 -13.67 9.71
N GLU A 102 -5.79 -13.00 9.95
CA GLU A 102 -6.76 -13.39 10.98
C GLU A 102 -7.39 -14.77 10.70
N ALA A 103 -7.73 -15.05 9.44
CA ALA A 103 -8.27 -16.36 9.05
C ALA A 103 -7.25 -17.49 9.27
N ASN A 104 -5.97 -17.24 8.95
CA ASN A 104 -4.90 -18.22 9.16
C ASN A 104 -4.67 -18.49 10.65
N LYS A 105 -4.63 -17.45 11.49
CA LYS A 105 -4.49 -17.62 12.95
C LYS A 105 -5.64 -18.43 13.55
N LEU A 106 -6.87 -18.20 13.08
CA LEU A 106 -8.01 -18.98 13.52
C LEU A 106 -7.89 -20.46 13.10
N HIS A 107 -7.41 -20.71 11.89
CA HIS A 107 -7.17 -22.06 11.40
C HIS A 107 -6.10 -22.79 12.22
N GLU A 108 -4.96 -22.15 12.48
CA GLU A 108 -3.88 -22.68 13.33
C GLU A 108 -4.38 -23.02 14.74
N ALA A 109 -5.15 -22.11 15.36
CA ALA A 109 -5.74 -22.34 16.68
C ALA A 109 -6.72 -23.53 16.70
N CYS A 110 -7.49 -23.72 15.64
CA CYS A 110 -8.38 -24.89 15.50
C CYS A 110 -7.61 -26.20 15.34
N GLU A 111 -6.51 -26.20 14.57
CA GLU A 111 -5.66 -27.39 14.40
C GLU A 111 -4.97 -27.78 15.71
N GLU A 112 -4.40 -26.82 16.44
CA GLU A 112 -3.80 -27.08 17.76
C GLU A 112 -4.80 -27.70 18.75
N MET A 113 -6.03 -27.17 18.78
CA MET A 113 -7.09 -27.71 19.63
C MET A 113 -7.48 -29.15 19.23
N SER A 114 -7.53 -29.46 17.94
CA SER A 114 -7.79 -30.82 17.44
C SER A 114 -6.68 -31.80 17.87
N LEU A 115 -5.42 -31.41 17.70
CA LEU A 115 -4.26 -32.24 18.09
C LEU A 115 -4.24 -32.54 19.59
N ASN A 116 -4.58 -31.55 20.43
CA ASN A 116 -4.68 -31.74 21.88
C ASN A 116 -5.80 -32.72 22.27
N MET A 117 -6.94 -32.65 21.58
CA MET A 117 -8.03 -33.60 21.77
C MET A 117 -7.59 -35.02 21.39
N ASP A 118 -6.94 -35.19 20.24
CA ASP A 118 -6.44 -36.50 19.78
C ASP A 118 -5.39 -37.09 20.75
N GLN A 119 -4.48 -36.25 21.28
CA GLN A 119 -3.54 -36.66 22.32
C GLN A 119 -4.25 -37.15 23.58
N SER A 120 -5.30 -36.46 24.04
CA SER A 120 -6.04 -36.86 25.24
C SER A 120 -6.70 -38.24 25.07
N VAL A 121 -7.18 -38.56 23.86
CA VAL A 121 -7.76 -39.87 23.53
C VAL A 121 -6.67 -40.96 23.53
N ILE A 122 -5.52 -40.70 22.91
CA ILE A 122 -4.39 -41.65 22.90
C ILE A 122 -3.92 -41.94 24.33
N VAL A 123 -3.77 -40.90 25.15
CA VAL A 123 -3.37 -41.05 26.56
C VAL A 123 -4.36 -41.91 27.34
N GLY A 124 -5.67 -41.71 27.14
CA GLY A 124 -6.71 -42.54 27.76
C GLY A 124 -6.59 -44.02 27.39
N ILE A 125 -6.45 -44.33 26.09
CA ILE A 125 -6.29 -45.71 25.62
C ILE A 125 -5.02 -46.36 26.19
N VAL A 126 -3.91 -45.64 26.23
CA VAL A 126 -2.63 -46.15 26.77
C VAL A 126 -2.76 -46.47 28.27
N GLN A 127 -3.49 -45.67 29.04
CA GLN A 127 -3.74 -45.93 30.46
C GLN A 127 -4.57 -47.19 30.68
N GLU A 128 -5.64 -47.41 29.89
CA GLU A 128 -6.46 -48.63 29.96
C GLU A 128 -5.65 -49.90 29.63
N MET A 129 -4.72 -49.80 28.67
CA MET A 129 -3.82 -50.90 28.33
C MET A 129 -2.83 -51.22 29.47
N ASP A 130 -2.29 -50.20 30.16
CA ASP A 130 -1.38 -50.39 31.29
C ASP A 130 -2.06 -51.08 32.49
N GLU A 131 -3.33 -50.74 32.77
CA GLU A 131 -4.11 -51.42 33.82
C GLU A 131 -4.38 -52.89 33.49
N THR A 132 -4.56 -53.21 32.21
CA THR A 132 -4.83 -54.58 31.75
C THR A 132 -3.59 -55.47 31.82
N CYS A 133 -2.40 -54.90 31.63
CA CYS A 133 -1.11 -55.61 31.77
C CYS A 133 -0.63 -55.74 33.23
N ARG A 134 -1.31 -55.13 34.19
CA ARG A 134 -0.94 -55.11 35.62
C ARG A 134 -1.69 -56.15 36.48
N LYS A 135 -2.58 -56.95 35.87
CA LYS A 135 -3.26 -58.13 36.46
C LYS A 135 -2.68 -59.41 35.87
#